data_AF-A0A447TNG7-F1
#
_entry.id   AF-A0A447TNG7-F1
#
_cell.length_a   1.000
_cell.length_b   1.000
_cell.length_c   1.000
_cell.angle_alpha   90.00
_cell.angle_beta   90.00
_cell.angle_gamma   90.00
#
_symmetry.space_group_name_H-M   'P 1'
#
loop_
_entity.id
_entity.type
_entity.pdbx_description
1 polymer ?
#
loop_
_entity_poly.entity_id
_entity_poly.type
_entity_poly.pdbx_seq_one_letter_code
_entity_poly.pdbx_strand_id
1 'polypeptide(L)'
;MPILAPADTPVTRAILRADAELKQVAPNLTFIYDAEITPDDLLLEVAKNICECSKPHISNGSVNDKIFTKGHYGIVSCYNSLPLGGGGSTLVRLNLKAVAERSTSVDDFFSRTLPHYCRQQIAIINSRCEFLYEKSHFFENSFLVQEGLIDPERFAPMFGMYGLAEAVNLLCENAGLNARYGKK
;
A
#
# COMPACT_ATOMS: atom_id res chain seq x y z
N MET A 1 12.26 2.09 5.13
CA MET A 1 12.43 2.12 3.67
C MET A 1 12.72 3.57 3.31
N PRO A 2 13.85 3.92 2.68
CA PRO A 2 14.12 5.29 2.30
C PRO A 2 13.07 5.80 1.30
N ILE A 3 12.54 6.99 1.57
CA ILE A 3 11.60 7.70 0.71
C ILE A 3 12.33 8.93 0.20
N LEU A 4 12.39 9.05 -1.11
CA LEU A 4 13.01 10.15 -1.80
C LEU A 4 11.93 11.21 -2.07
N ALA A 5 12.18 12.43 -1.61
CA ALA A 5 11.29 13.58 -1.79
C ALA A 5 11.22 14.01 -3.26
N PRO A 6 10.12 14.66 -3.70
CA PRO A 6 9.96 15.10 -5.09
C PRO A 6 10.92 16.21 -5.49
N ALA A 7 11.42 16.98 -4.53
CA ALA A 7 12.40 18.04 -4.75
C ALA A 7 13.80 17.47 -4.97
N ASP A 8 14.56 18.11 -5.86
CA ASP A 8 15.95 17.74 -6.08
C ASP A 8 16.81 18.19 -4.91
N THR A 9 17.50 17.22 -4.30
CA THR A 9 18.40 17.45 -3.17
C THR A 9 19.67 16.65 -3.35
N PRO A 10 20.81 17.13 -2.80
CA PRO A 10 22.05 16.36 -2.79
C PRO A 10 21.89 14.98 -2.15
N VAL A 11 21.01 14.85 -1.15
CA VAL A 11 20.72 13.57 -0.49
C VAL A 11 20.01 12.60 -1.44
N THR A 12 19.00 13.08 -2.17
CA THR A 12 18.28 12.27 -3.18
C THR A 12 19.26 11.72 -4.22
N ARG A 13 20.10 12.58 -4.81
CA ARG A 13 21.11 12.19 -5.81
C ARG A 13 22.15 11.22 -5.23
N ALA A 14 22.61 11.47 -4.00
CA ALA A 14 23.57 10.59 -3.34
C ALA A 14 23.00 9.18 -3.10
N ILE A 15 21.72 9.09 -2.70
CA ILE A 15 21.05 7.79 -2.52
C ILE A 15 20.89 7.07 -3.85
N LEU A 16 20.46 7.75 -4.92
CA LEU A 16 20.33 7.14 -6.25
C LEU A 16 21.68 6.62 -6.77
N ARG A 17 22.75 7.41 -6.63
CA ARG A 17 24.10 6.98 -7.00
C ARG A 17 24.55 5.75 -6.20
N ALA A 18 24.34 5.76 -4.88
CA ALA A 18 24.70 4.62 -4.04
C ALA A 18 23.89 3.36 -4.41
N ASP A 19 22.61 3.53 -4.76
CA ASP A 19 21.76 2.43 -5.20
C ASP A 19 22.25 1.82 -6.52
N ALA A 20 22.54 2.66 -7.52
CA ALA A 20 23.09 2.27 -8.81
C ALA A 20 24.45 1.56 -8.68
N GLU A 21 25.30 2.02 -7.76
CA GLU A 21 26.63 1.44 -7.53
C GLU A 21 26.54 0.08 -6.82
N LEU A 22 25.73 -0.01 -5.76
CA LEU A 22 25.67 -1.19 -4.89
C LEU A 22 24.77 -2.30 -5.43
N LYS A 23 23.74 -1.95 -6.22
CA LYS A 23 22.77 -2.87 -6.85
C LYS A 23 22.17 -3.90 -5.89
N GLN A 24 21.98 -3.52 -4.64
CA GLN A 24 21.45 -4.41 -3.61
C GLN A 24 19.94 -4.52 -3.71
N VAL A 25 19.39 -5.68 -3.36
CA VAL A 25 17.94 -5.88 -3.27
C VAL A 25 17.32 -5.03 -2.15
N ALA A 26 18.07 -4.81 -1.06
CA ALA A 26 17.62 -4.06 0.10
C ALA A 26 18.61 -2.92 0.45
N PRO A 27 18.13 -1.77 0.94
CA PRO A 27 16.72 -1.45 1.15
C PRO A 27 15.98 -1.21 -0.18
N ASN A 28 14.66 -1.40 -0.18
CA ASN A 28 13.84 -0.92 -1.28
C ASN A 28 13.75 0.61 -1.24
N LEU A 29 13.51 1.27 -2.37
CA LEU A 29 13.40 2.71 -2.47
C LEU A 29 12.05 3.12 -3.05
N THR A 30 11.52 4.26 -2.65
CA THR A 30 10.38 4.88 -3.30
C THR A 30 10.63 6.36 -3.51
N PHE A 31 10.35 6.84 -4.71
CA PHE A 31 10.43 8.23 -5.10
C PHE A 31 9.01 8.80 -5.17
N ILE A 32 8.75 9.85 -4.40
CA ILE A 32 7.51 10.61 -4.51
C ILE A 32 7.67 11.54 -5.70
N TYR A 33 6.84 11.36 -6.72
CA TYR A 33 6.83 12.19 -7.92
C TYR A 33 5.75 13.27 -7.84
N ASP A 34 6.13 14.51 -8.12
CA ASP A 34 5.21 15.63 -8.27
C ASP A 34 5.64 16.44 -9.51
N ALA A 35 4.76 16.55 -10.50
CA ALA A 35 5.08 17.21 -11.77
C ALA A 35 5.36 18.71 -11.63
N GLU A 36 4.91 19.36 -10.54
CA GLU A 36 5.17 20.78 -10.30
C GLU A 36 6.51 21.02 -9.59
N ILE A 37 7.09 19.98 -8.98
CA ILE A 37 8.26 20.11 -8.09
C ILE A 37 9.47 19.36 -8.66
N THR A 38 9.26 18.20 -9.27
CA THR A 38 10.32 17.30 -9.73
C THR A 38 10.91 17.80 -11.05
N PRO A 39 12.21 18.15 -11.10
CA PRO A 39 12.88 18.49 -12.35
C PRO A 39 13.03 17.28 -13.28
N ASP A 40 12.98 17.52 -14.59
CA ASP A 40 13.08 16.47 -15.62
C ASP A 40 14.38 15.66 -15.54
N ASP A 41 15.49 16.31 -15.19
CA ASP A 41 16.80 15.66 -15.08
C ASP A 41 16.90 14.74 -13.85
N LEU A 42 16.21 15.08 -12.75
CA LEU A 42 16.04 14.18 -11.61
C LEU A 42 15.16 12.99 -11.98
N LEU A 43 14.03 13.23 -12.65
CA LEU A 43 13.15 12.16 -13.11
C LEU A 43 13.88 11.21 -14.07
N LEU A 44 14.73 11.74 -14.95
CA LEU A 44 15.55 10.94 -15.84
C LEU A 44 16.57 10.07 -15.08
N GLU A 45 17.22 10.61 -14.04
CA GLU A 45 18.13 9.82 -13.20
C GLU A 45 17.38 8.71 -12.45
N VAL A 46 16.22 9.04 -11.87
CA VAL A 46 15.33 8.07 -11.23
C VAL A 46 14.95 6.95 -12.21
N ALA A 47 14.55 7.30 -13.43
CA ALA A 47 14.18 6.33 -14.46
C ALA A 47 15.36 5.42 -14.86
N LYS A 48 16.56 5.98 -15.01
CA LYS A 48 17.77 5.18 -15.26
C LYS A 48 18.06 4.22 -14.12
N ASN A 49 17.96 4.68 -12.87
CA ASN A 49 18.15 3.82 -11.69
C ASN A 49 17.11 2.69 -11.65
N ILE A 50 15.86 2.96 -12.04
CA ILE A 50 14.82 1.91 -12.16
C ILE A 50 15.21 0.87 -13.21
N CYS A 51 15.71 1.29 -14.37
CA CYS A 51 16.16 0.35 -15.40
C CYS A 51 17.32 -0.54 -14.92
N GLU A 52 18.21 -0.01 -14.09
CA GLU A 52 19.39 -0.74 -13.61
C GLU A 52 19.13 -1.59 -12.36
N CYS A 53 18.28 -1.10 -11.45
CA CYS A 53 18.11 -1.65 -10.10
C CYS A 53 16.67 -2.09 -9.79
N SER A 54 15.73 -1.89 -10.71
CA SER A 54 14.28 -2.12 -10.51
C SER A 54 13.65 -1.27 -9.39
N LYS A 55 14.33 -0.19 -8.97
CA LYS A 55 13.90 0.77 -7.94
C LYS A 55 14.55 2.13 -8.18
N PRO A 56 14.04 3.25 -7.63
CA PRO A 56 12.90 3.34 -6.72
C PRO A 56 11.54 3.04 -7.38
N HIS A 57 10.57 2.53 -6.61
CA HIS A 57 9.17 2.59 -7.03
C HIS A 57 8.71 4.05 -7.10
N ILE A 58 7.74 4.35 -7.97
CA ILE A 58 7.19 5.71 -8.11
C ILE A 58 5.87 5.80 -7.35
N SER A 59 5.77 6.79 -6.46
CA SER A 59 4.54 7.14 -5.76
C SER A 59 4.03 8.50 -6.22
N ASN A 60 2.74 8.63 -6.49
CA ASN A 60 2.16 9.89 -6.96
C ASN A 60 1.96 10.87 -5.80
N GLY A 61 2.82 11.88 -5.70
CA GLY A 61 2.79 12.91 -4.67
C GLY A 61 1.48 13.69 -4.64
N SER A 62 1.06 14.22 -5.80
CA SER A 62 -0.16 15.02 -5.91
C SER A 62 -1.45 14.29 -5.47
N VAL A 63 -1.50 12.97 -5.63
CA VAL A 63 -2.63 12.15 -5.19
C VAL A 63 -2.55 11.89 -3.68
N ASN A 64 -1.37 11.52 -3.18
CA ASN A 64 -1.20 11.25 -1.76
C ASN A 64 -1.37 12.52 -0.90
N ASP A 65 -0.92 13.68 -1.37
CA ASP A 65 -1.08 14.98 -0.69
C ASP A 65 -2.56 15.40 -0.52
N LYS A 66 -3.48 14.82 -1.31
CA LYS A 66 -4.93 15.04 -1.15
C LYS A 66 -5.57 14.13 -0.12
N ILE A 67 -4.93 13.00 0.18
CA ILE A 67 -5.41 11.98 1.12
C ILE A 67 -4.79 12.21 2.50
N PHE A 68 -3.49 12.53 2.52
CA PHE A 68 -2.69 12.76 3.71
C PHE A 68 -2.25 14.22 3.76
N THR A 69 -1.90 14.71 4.94
CA THR A 69 -1.25 16.02 5.05
C THR A 69 0.07 15.99 4.27
N LYS A 70 0.24 16.95 3.35
CA LYS A 70 1.42 17.08 2.49
C LYS A 70 2.72 16.98 3.29
N GLY A 71 3.61 16.09 2.86
CA GLY A 71 4.89 15.84 3.52
C GLY A 71 4.82 15.05 4.85
N HIS A 72 3.64 14.62 5.29
CA HIS A 72 3.45 13.89 6.55
C HIS A 72 2.91 12.47 6.33
N TYR A 73 3.38 11.81 5.28
CA TYR A 73 3.11 10.40 5.01
C TYR A 73 4.38 9.71 4.50
N GLY A 74 4.40 8.38 4.61
CA GLY A 74 5.42 7.55 4.02
C GLY A 74 4.84 6.35 3.27
N ILE A 75 5.63 5.80 2.35
CA ILE A 75 5.31 4.56 1.65
C ILE A 75 5.99 3.41 2.39
N VAL A 76 5.19 2.46 2.89
CA VAL A 76 5.69 1.32 3.68
C VAL A 76 5.47 -0.01 2.97
N SER A 77 6.39 -0.95 3.24
CA SER A 77 6.54 -2.26 2.61
C SER A 77 6.78 -2.18 1.10
N CYS A 78 5.75 -1.87 0.32
CA CYS A 78 5.79 -1.89 -1.15
C CYS A 78 4.89 -0.84 -1.83
N TYR A 79 3.76 -0.46 -1.21
CA TYR A 79 2.74 0.41 -1.84
C TYR A 79 1.77 1.08 -0.85
N ASN A 80 1.96 0.91 0.46
CA ASN A 80 1.01 1.43 1.42
C ASN A 80 1.42 2.84 1.83
N SER A 81 0.66 3.85 1.43
CA SER A 81 0.79 5.20 1.98
C SER A 81 0.17 5.23 3.37
N LEU A 82 0.94 5.63 4.38
CA LEU A 82 0.50 5.76 5.77
C LEU A 82 1.04 7.06 6.39
N PRO A 83 0.36 7.62 7.41
CA PRO A 83 0.84 8.82 8.07
C PRO A 83 2.24 8.64 8.67
N LEU A 84 3.04 9.70 8.66
CA LEU A 84 4.34 9.72 9.34
C LEU A 84 4.14 9.58 10.85
N GLY A 85 4.95 8.74 11.50
CA GLY A 85 4.77 8.32 12.89
C GLY A 85 3.63 7.32 13.08
N GLY A 86 2.90 6.98 12.02
CA GLY A 86 1.83 6.00 12.03
C GLY A 86 2.25 4.61 11.58
N GLY A 87 1.24 3.76 11.33
CA GLY A 87 1.46 2.39 10.88
C GLY A 87 0.17 1.64 10.58
N GLY A 88 0.31 0.42 10.08
CA GLY A 88 -0.82 -0.48 9.89
C GLY A 88 -1.06 -1.27 11.17
N SER A 89 -2.18 -1.05 11.87
CA SER A 89 -2.51 -1.80 13.10
C SER A 89 -2.69 -3.29 12.81
N THR A 90 -3.14 -3.61 11.61
CA THR A 90 -3.24 -4.97 11.09
C THR A 90 -3.38 -4.93 9.56
N LEU A 91 -3.07 -6.03 8.90
CA LEU A 91 -3.39 -6.26 7.50
C LEU A 91 -4.00 -7.66 7.34
N VAL A 92 -5.26 -7.70 6.93
CA VAL A 92 -5.98 -8.92 6.55
C VAL A 92 -6.33 -8.80 5.07
N ARG A 93 -6.27 -9.91 4.32
CA ARG A 93 -6.50 -9.89 2.87
C ARG A 93 -7.63 -10.82 2.47
N LEU A 94 -8.61 -10.28 1.75
CA LEU A 94 -9.73 -11.02 1.21
C LEU A 94 -9.35 -11.62 -0.15
N ASN A 95 -9.55 -12.93 -0.31
CA ASN A 95 -9.35 -13.62 -1.57
C ASN A 95 -10.61 -13.50 -2.43
N LEU A 96 -10.64 -12.57 -3.38
CA LEU A 96 -11.81 -12.38 -4.24
C LEU A 96 -12.12 -13.57 -5.13
N LYS A 97 -11.10 -14.29 -5.61
CA LYS A 97 -11.28 -15.51 -6.41
C LYS A 97 -12.08 -16.55 -5.61
N ALA A 98 -11.68 -16.78 -4.37
CA ALA A 98 -12.35 -17.71 -3.48
C ALA A 98 -13.80 -17.31 -3.15
N VAL A 99 -14.07 -16.00 -3.06
CA VAL A 99 -15.44 -15.47 -2.90
C VAL A 99 -16.26 -15.74 -4.17
N ALA A 100 -15.68 -15.51 -5.35
CA ALA A 100 -16.33 -15.78 -6.64
C ALA A 100 -16.64 -17.27 -6.83
N GLU A 101 -15.69 -18.17 -6.52
CA GLU A 101 -15.89 -19.63 -6.57
C GLU A 101 -17.04 -20.13 -5.67
N ARG A 102 -17.38 -19.38 -4.62
CA ARG A 102 -18.47 -19.69 -3.67
C ARG A 102 -19.79 -19.02 -4.03
N SER A 103 -19.81 -18.20 -5.07
CA SER A 103 -21.00 -17.47 -5.50
C SER A 103 -21.71 -18.23 -6.61
N THR A 104 -23.04 -18.27 -6.57
CA THR A 104 -23.84 -18.99 -7.59
C THR A 104 -24.13 -18.15 -8.82
N SER A 105 -24.03 -16.83 -8.70
CA SER A 105 -24.20 -15.87 -9.79
C SER A 105 -23.48 -14.55 -9.46
N VAL A 106 -23.45 -13.62 -10.43
CA VAL A 106 -22.95 -12.25 -10.22
C VAL A 106 -23.76 -11.52 -9.15
N ASP A 107 -25.09 -11.66 -9.19
CA ASP A 107 -25.97 -11.06 -8.18
C ASP A 107 -25.71 -11.65 -6.79
N ASP A 108 -25.52 -12.97 -6.69
CA ASP A 108 -25.21 -13.64 -5.43
C ASP A 108 -23.84 -13.20 -4.87
N PHE A 109 -22.86 -13.00 -5.74
CA PHE A 109 -21.54 -12.46 -5.36
C PHE A 109 -21.69 -11.08 -4.69
N PHE A 110 -22.37 -10.13 -5.34
CA PHE A 110 -22.47 -8.76 -4.83
C PHE A 110 -23.46 -8.59 -3.69
N SER A 111 -24.59 -9.30 -3.71
CA SER A 111 -25.65 -9.12 -2.71
C SER A 111 -25.43 -9.93 -1.43
N ARG A 112 -24.73 -11.07 -1.50
CA ARG A 112 -24.63 -12.02 -0.39
C ARG A 112 -23.20 -12.40 -0.05
N THR A 113 -22.48 -13.02 -0.99
CA THR A 113 -21.23 -13.74 -0.69
C THR A 113 -20.07 -12.79 -0.37
N LEU A 114 -19.85 -11.76 -1.18
CA LEU A 114 -18.83 -10.73 -0.91
C LEU A 114 -19.14 -9.95 0.38
N PRO A 115 -20.36 -9.40 0.60
CA PRO A 115 -20.69 -8.73 1.86
C PRO A 115 -20.49 -9.61 3.09
N HIS A 116 -20.82 -10.91 3.01
CA HIS A 116 -20.58 -11.85 4.11
C HIS A 116 -19.10 -11.91 4.49
N TYR A 117 -18.21 -12.14 3.52
CA TYR A 117 -16.78 -12.25 3.81
C TYR A 117 -16.13 -10.91 4.19
N CYS A 118 -16.63 -9.79 3.66
CA CYS A 118 -16.21 -8.46 4.14
C CYS A 118 -16.51 -8.29 5.64
N ARG A 119 -17.70 -8.70 6.12
CA ARG A 119 -18.04 -8.67 7.55
C ARG A 119 -17.12 -9.55 8.39
N GLN A 120 -16.78 -10.74 7.90
CA GLN A 120 -15.83 -11.63 8.60
C GLN A 120 -14.43 -11.00 8.70
N GLN A 121 -13.96 -10.37 7.62
CA GLN A 121 -12.67 -9.69 7.62
C GLN A 121 -12.67 -8.49 8.59
N ILE A 122 -13.75 -7.71 8.63
CA ILE A 122 -13.92 -6.61 9.61
C ILE A 122 -13.91 -7.15 11.05
N ALA A 123 -14.58 -8.27 11.32
CA ALA A 123 -14.58 -8.88 12.66
C ALA A 123 -13.15 -9.28 13.10
N ILE A 124 -12.35 -9.86 12.20
CA ILE A 124 -10.94 -10.18 12.47
C ILE A 124 -10.12 -8.91 12.72
N ILE A 125 -10.32 -7.88 11.88
CA ILE A 125 -9.64 -6.58 12.04
C ILE A 125 -9.95 -5.99 13.42
N ASN A 126 -11.23 -5.93 13.81
CA ASN A 126 -11.66 -5.40 15.09
C ASN A 126 -11.04 -6.19 16.26
N SER A 127 -11.07 -7.52 16.21
CA SER A 127 -10.49 -8.35 17.26
C SER A 127 -8.98 -8.14 17.41
N ARG A 128 -8.25 -7.98 16.30
CA ARG A 128 -6.80 -7.70 16.32
C ARG A 128 -6.50 -6.29 16.85
N CYS A 129 -7.30 -5.31 16.45
CA CYS A 129 -7.18 -3.94 16.94
C CYS A 129 -7.49 -3.85 18.44
N GLU A 130 -8.60 -4.42 18.90
CA GLU A 130 -8.95 -4.48 20.33
C GLU A 130 -7.80 -5.09 21.15
N PHE A 131 -7.23 -6.20 20.68
CA PHE A 131 -6.08 -6.78 21.35
C PHE A 131 -4.86 -5.84 21.38
N LEU A 132 -4.50 -5.25 20.23
CA LEU A 132 -3.33 -4.37 20.13
C LEU A 132 -3.47 -3.12 21.01
N TYR A 133 -4.61 -2.45 20.97
CA TYR A 133 -4.82 -1.17 21.65
C TYR A 133 -5.20 -1.33 23.12
N GLU A 134 -6.00 -2.33 23.47
CA GLU A 134 -6.64 -2.40 24.81
C GLU A 134 -6.10 -3.52 25.70
N LYS A 135 -5.57 -4.61 25.12
CA LYS A 135 -5.19 -5.82 25.88
C LYS A 135 -3.69 -6.06 25.95
N SER A 136 -2.96 -5.70 24.90
CA SER A 136 -1.52 -5.91 24.83
C SER A 136 -0.72 -4.86 25.58
N HIS A 137 -1.33 -3.71 25.88
CA HIS A 137 -0.69 -2.52 26.44
C HIS A 137 0.57 -2.09 25.67
N PHE A 138 0.65 -2.41 24.37
CA PHE A 138 1.81 -2.10 23.54
C PHE A 138 2.05 -0.60 23.47
N PHE A 139 1.04 0.19 23.10
CA PHE A 139 1.18 1.64 22.96
C PHE A 139 1.40 2.34 24.30
N GLU A 140 0.89 1.80 25.41
CA GLU A 140 1.08 2.35 26.75
C GLU A 140 2.52 2.19 27.27
N ASN A 141 3.15 1.05 26.97
CA ASN A 141 4.46 0.69 27.51
C ASN A 141 5.61 0.77 26.48
N SER A 142 5.33 1.17 25.24
CA SER A 142 6.33 1.21 24.19
C SER A 142 7.21 2.45 24.32
N PHE A 143 8.53 2.22 24.41
CA PHE A 143 9.51 3.31 24.32
C PHE A 143 9.39 4.10 23.00
N LEU A 144 8.90 3.47 21.92
CA LEU A 144 8.69 4.15 20.64
C LEU A 144 7.64 5.26 20.76
N VAL A 145 6.64 5.08 21.62
CA VAL A 145 5.63 6.10 21.91
C VAL A 145 6.21 7.16 22.85
N GLN A 146 6.92 6.72 23.90
CA GLN A 146 7.53 7.62 24.90
C GLN A 146 8.55 8.58 24.26
N GLU A 147 9.34 8.09 23.30
CA GLU A 147 10.33 8.87 22.55
C GLU A 147 9.72 9.61 21.33
N GLY A 148 8.41 9.50 21.10
CA GLY A 148 7.72 10.19 20.01
C GLY A 148 8.05 9.69 18.60
N LEU A 149 8.59 8.47 18.47
CA LEU A 149 8.89 7.84 17.19
C LEU A 149 7.63 7.33 16.49
N ILE A 150 6.62 6.93 17.26
CA ILE A 150 5.31 6.52 16.76
C ILE A 150 4.19 7.18 17.57
N ASP A 151 3.05 7.39 16.92
CA ASP A 151 1.85 8.01 17.48
C ASP A 151 0.66 7.04 17.30
N PRO A 152 0.08 6.50 18.38
CA PRO A 152 -1.03 5.53 18.30
C PRO A 152 -2.25 6.02 17.51
N GLU A 153 -2.50 7.33 17.47
CA GLU A 153 -3.62 7.92 16.75
C GLU A 153 -3.40 7.94 15.22
N ARG A 154 -2.16 7.71 14.79
CA ARG A 154 -1.77 7.68 13.36
C ARG A 154 -1.75 6.28 12.77
N PHE A 155 -2.14 5.28 13.55
CA PHE A 155 -2.24 3.91 13.08
C PHE A 155 -3.63 3.63 12.52
N ALA A 156 -3.68 2.92 11.40
CA ALA A 156 -4.92 2.55 10.74
C ALA A 156 -5.01 1.04 10.52
N PRO A 157 -6.18 0.40 10.75
CA PRO A 157 -6.40 -0.95 10.30
C PRO A 157 -6.44 -1.01 8.76
N MET A 158 -5.77 -2.00 8.18
CA MET A 158 -5.71 -2.15 6.73
C MET A 158 -6.59 -3.30 6.25
N PHE A 159 -7.54 -2.97 5.37
CA PHE A 159 -8.38 -3.93 4.66
C PHE A 159 -7.76 -4.22 3.28
N GLY A 160 -7.15 -5.39 3.12
CA GLY A 160 -6.57 -5.82 1.85
C GLY A 160 -7.50 -6.73 1.06
N MET A 161 -7.25 -6.82 -0.25
CA MET A 161 -7.90 -7.75 -1.16
C MET A 161 -6.94 -8.18 -2.28
N TYR A 162 -7.13 -9.38 -2.82
CA TYR A 162 -6.36 -9.91 -3.94
C TYR A 162 -7.20 -10.87 -4.79
N GLY A 163 -6.71 -11.21 -5.99
CA GLY A 163 -7.39 -12.13 -6.91
C GLY A 163 -8.54 -11.48 -7.69
N LEU A 164 -8.47 -10.17 -7.96
CA LEU A 164 -9.53 -9.43 -8.67
C LEU A 164 -9.70 -9.92 -10.11
N ALA A 165 -8.61 -10.10 -10.85
CA ALA A 165 -8.68 -10.52 -12.24
C ALA A 165 -9.31 -11.91 -12.38
N GLU A 166 -8.92 -12.84 -11.52
CA GLU A 166 -9.47 -14.19 -11.45
C GLU A 166 -10.94 -14.19 -11.06
N ALA A 167 -11.32 -13.38 -10.06
CA ALA A 167 -12.72 -13.23 -9.66
C ALA A 167 -13.59 -12.69 -10.80
N VAL A 168 -13.15 -11.63 -11.49
CA VAL A 168 -13.88 -11.05 -12.62
C VAL A 168 -14.04 -12.09 -13.74
N ASN A 169 -12.98 -12.81 -14.09
CA ASN A 169 -13.04 -13.83 -15.14
C ASN A 169 -14.05 -14.94 -14.80
N LEU A 170 -14.02 -15.46 -13.57
CA LEU A 170 -14.96 -16.49 -13.10
C LEU A 170 -16.41 -16.00 -13.13
N LEU A 171 -16.64 -14.76 -12.69
CA LEU A 171 -17.98 -14.16 -12.69
C LEU A 171 -18.52 -13.96 -14.12
N CYS A 172 -17.67 -13.52 -15.06
CA CYS A 172 -18.04 -13.42 -16.47
C CYS A 172 -18.37 -14.78 -17.08
N GLU A 173 -17.55 -15.81 -16.81
CA GLU A 173 -17.80 -17.18 -17.28
C GLU A 173 -19.14 -17.72 -16.75
N ASN A 174 -19.40 -17.56 -15.46
CA ASN A 174 -20.66 -18.01 -14.83
C ASN A 174 -21.89 -17.27 -15.38
N ALA A 175 -21.71 -16.03 -15.84
CA ALA A 175 -22.77 -15.24 -16.48
C ALA A 175 -22.90 -15.50 -18.00
N GLY A 176 -22.09 -16.39 -18.59
CA GLY A 176 -22.06 -16.63 -20.03
C GLY A 176 -21.54 -15.44 -20.85
N LEU A 177 -20.83 -14.51 -20.21
CA LEU A 177 -20.26 -13.33 -20.86
C LEU A 177 -18.89 -13.66 -21.43
N ASN A 178 -18.70 -13.40 -22.73
CA ASN A 178 -17.39 -13.53 -23.39
C ASN A 178 -16.50 -12.30 -23.11
N ALA A 179 -16.30 -12.01 -21.82
CA ALA A 179 -15.49 -10.89 -21.32
C ALA A 179 -14.38 -11.40 -20.39
N ARG A 180 -13.30 -10.63 -20.30
CA ARG A 180 -12.12 -10.93 -19.45
C ARG A 180 -11.58 -9.66 -18.84
N TYR A 181 -11.06 -9.77 -17.62
CA TYR A 181 -10.39 -8.67 -16.94
C TYR A 181 -9.25 -8.10 -17.79
N GLY A 182 -9.22 -6.79 -17.94
CA GLY A 182 -8.18 -6.08 -18.69
C GLY A 182 -8.22 -6.26 -20.22
N LYS A 183 -9.21 -6.99 -20.76
CA LYS A 183 -9.44 -7.05 -22.20
C LYS A 183 -10.62 -6.14 -22.56
N LYS A 184 -10.41 -5.29 -23.57
CA LYS A 184 -11.48 -4.53 -24.24
C LYS A 184 -12.26 -5.45 -25.17
#